data_AF-A0A372DCA3-F1
#
_entry.id   AF-A0A372DCA3-F1
#
_cell.length_a   1.000
_cell.length_b   1.000
_cell.length_c   1.000
_cell.angle_alpha   90.00
_cell.angle_beta   90.00
_cell.angle_gamma   90.00
#
_symmetry.space_group_name_H-M   'P 1'
#
loop_
_entity.id
_entity.type
_entity.pdbx_description
1 polymer ?
#
loop_
_entity_poly.entity_id
_entity_poly.type
_entity_poly.pdbx_seq_one_letter_code
_entity_poly.pdbx_strand_id
1 'polypeptide(L)'
;MEPTTLALAGIAVLMAKKSAETVSEVVTKEALEATLPALKAVAGQLAAPLRDRVAALGDRVAARLPTASQENPFEDLALLEAIVVEEAADPAVAATVDEVVAAVAPIMPAITIENWKGINVKGGQNTISGNTLNF
;
A
#
# COMPACT_ATOMS: atom_id res chain seq x y z
N MET A 1 8.08 10.34 11.81
CA MET A 1 8.38 9.85 10.43
C MET A 1 7.89 10.88 9.42
N GLU A 2 8.43 10.92 8.18
CA GLU A 2 7.86 11.81 7.13
C GLU A 2 6.45 11.35 6.72
N PRO A 3 5.52 12.27 6.41
CA PRO A 3 4.13 11.93 6.04
C PRO A 3 4.06 10.95 4.86
N THR A 4 4.88 11.18 3.83
CA THR A 4 4.92 10.29 2.66
C THR A 4 5.30 8.87 3.03
N THR A 5 6.35 8.70 3.86
CA THR A 5 6.78 7.38 4.31
C THR A 5 5.70 6.70 5.16
N LEU A 6 4.99 7.47 5.99
CA LEU A 6 3.90 6.95 6.82
C LEU A 6 2.72 6.43 5.98
N ALA A 7 2.35 7.17 4.93
CA ALA A 7 1.34 6.73 3.98
C ALA A 7 1.78 5.45 3.25
N LEU A 8 3.03 5.41 2.76
CA LEU A 8 3.57 4.22 2.10
C LEU A 8 3.59 3.00 3.03
N ALA A 9 3.93 3.18 4.30
CA ALA A 9 3.89 2.11 5.31
C ALA A 9 2.47 1.56 5.49
N GLY A 10 1.47 2.43 5.60
CA GLY A 10 0.08 1.99 5.72
C GLY A 10 -0.44 1.26 4.46
N ILE A 11 -0.04 1.73 3.27
CA ILE A 11 -0.34 1.04 2.01
C ILE A 11 0.36 -0.32 1.94
N ALA A 12 1.62 -0.42 2.40
CA ALA A 12 2.34 -1.69 2.49
C ALA A 12 1.63 -2.69 3.41
N VAL A 13 1.09 -2.25 4.56
CA VAL A 13 0.29 -3.12 5.44
C VAL A 13 -0.98 -3.62 4.75
N LEU A 14 -1.71 -2.74 4.06
CA LEU A 14 -2.89 -3.15 3.28
C LEU A 14 -2.54 -4.20 2.21
N MET A 15 -1.46 -3.96 1.46
CA MET A 15 -0.97 -4.90 0.45
C MET A 15 -0.60 -6.24 1.07
N ALA A 16 0.11 -6.22 2.18
CA ALA A 16 0.59 -7.41 2.85
C ALA A 16 -0.57 -8.24 3.41
N LYS A 17 -1.55 -7.61 4.08
CA LYS A 17 -2.74 -8.30 4.61
C LYS A 17 -3.58 -8.92 3.51
N LYS A 18 -3.88 -8.17 2.45
CA LYS A 18 -4.65 -8.69 1.31
C LYS A 18 -3.96 -9.88 0.64
N SER A 19 -2.64 -9.88 0.64
CA SER A 19 -1.85 -10.98 0.10
C SER A 19 -1.82 -12.17 1.08
N ALA A 20 -1.72 -11.94 2.39
CA ALA A 20 -1.82 -12.96 3.44
C ALA A 20 -3.17 -13.72 3.41
N GLU A 21 -4.28 -13.01 3.19
CA GLU A 21 -5.62 -13.62 3.02
C GLU A 21 -5.67 -14.62 1.86
N THR A 22 -4.81 -14.44 0.85
CA THR A 22 -4.77 -15.29 -0.35
C THR A 22 -3.74 -16.41 -0.23
N VAL A 23 -2.61 -16.18 0.46
CA VAL A 23 -1.44 -17.07 0.45
C VAL A 23 -1.28 -17.85 1.78
N SER A 24 -2.14 -17.63 2.78
CA SER A 24 -2.04 -18.23 4.14
C SER A 24 -0.72 -17.92 4.87
N GLU A 25 0.05 -16.94 4.39
CA GLU A 25 1.32 -16.53 4.97
C GLU A 25 1.09 -15.40 5.99
N VAL A 26 1.69 -15.53 7.18
CA VAL A 26 1.59 -14.50 8.22
C VAL A 26 2.63 -13.42 7.93
N VAL A 27 2.15 -12.22 7.61
CA VAL A 27 3.01 -11.03 7.52
C VAL A 27 3.34 -10.59 8.95
N THR A 28 4.63 -10.57 9.29
CA THR A 28 5.09 -10.09 10.59
C THR A 28 5.50 -8.63 10.55
N LYS A 29 5.51 -7.99 11.73
CA LYS A 29 6.02 -6.64 11.93
C LYS A 29 7.45 -6.51 11.42
N GLU A 30 8.31 -7.47 11.73
CA GLU A 30 9.73 -7.48 11.35
C GLU A 30 9.91 -7.53 9.83
N ALA A 31 9.06 -8.30 9.13
CA ALA A 31 9.08 -8.38 7.67
C ALA A 31 8.72 -7.03 7.02
N LEU A 32 7.74 -6.31 7.58
CA LEU A 32 7.36 -4.98 7.12
C LEU A 32 8.39 -3.91 7.50
N GLU A 33 8.96 -3.97 8.69
CA GLU A 33 10.05 -3.08 9.12
C GLU A 33 11.27 -3.17 8.21
N ALA A 34 11.61 -4.38 7.76
CA ALA A 34 12.70 -4.59 6.81
C ALA A 34 12.46 -3.87 5.47
N THR A 35 11.21 -3.57 5.10
CA THR A 35 10.86 -2.80 3.90
C THR A 35 10.93 -1.29 4.11
N LEU A 36 10.98 -0.80 5.36
CA LEU A 36 10.92 0.63 5.67
C LEU A 36 12.00 1.46 4.96
N PRO A 37 13.28 1.01 4.85
CA PRO A 37 14.29 1.74 4.08
C PRO A 37 13.92 1.86 2.59
N ALA A 38 13.33 0.82 2.01
CA ALA A 38 12.89 0.82 0.62
C ALA A 38 11.68 1.75 0.42
N LEU A 39 10.73 1.77 1.36
CA LEU A 39 9.61 2.71 1.35
C LEU A 39 10.09 4.16 1.41
N LYS A 40 11.09 4.48 2.24
CA LYS A 40 11.73 5.81 2.27
C LYS A 40 12.35 6.18 0.92
N ALA A 41 13.01 5.22 0.26
CA ALA A 41 13.57 5.45 -1.06
C ALA A 41 12.48 5.74 -2.11
N VAL A 42 11.39 4.97 -2.10
CA VAL A 42 10.22 5.21 -2.98
C VAL A 42 9.61 6.58 -2.71
N ALA A 43 9.42 6.97 -1.45
CA ALA A 43 8.88 8.28 -1.08
C ALA A 43 9.70 9.44 -1.69
N GLY A 44 11.03 9.33 -1.68
CA GLY A 44 11.92 10.31 -2.31
C GLY A 44 11.76 10.39 -3.84
N GLN A 45 11.42 9.27 -4.47
CA GLN A 45 11.32 9.13 -5.93
C GLN A 45 9.93 9.45 -6.51
N LEU A 46 8.89 9.62 -5.68
CA LEU A 46 7.56 9.96 -6.17
C LEU A 46 7.57 11.28 -6.95
N ALA A 47 6.85 11.33 -8.07
CA ALA A 47 6.60 12.58 -8.78
C ALA A 47 5.82 13.55 -7.90
N ALA A 48 6.09 14.86 -7.99
CA ALA A 48 5.49 15.90 -7.15
C ALA A 48 3.96 15.76 -6.92
N PRO A 49 3.10 15.64 -7.96
CA PRO A 49 1.65 15.55 -7.75
C PRO A 49 1.21 14.26 -7.04
N LEU A 50 1.97 13.17 -7.16
CA LEU A 50 1.70 11.95 -6.40
C LEU A 50 2.25 12.08 -4.98
N ARG A 51 3.45 12.63 -4.82
CA ARG A 51 4.08 12.90 -3.52
C ARG A 51 3.18 13.73 -2.62
N ASP A 52 2.57 14.80 -3.14
CA ASP A 52 1.71 15.69 -2.36
C ASP A 52 0.42 14.97 -1.88
N ARG A 53 -0.19 14.15 -2.75
CA ARG A 53 -1.37 13.33 -2.38
C ARG A 53 -1.02 12.29 -1.33
N VAL A 54 0.14 11.65 -1.47
CA VAL A 54 0.65 10.66 -0.52
C VAL A 54 1.03 11.31 0.80
N ALA A 55 1.61 12.51 0.78
CA ALA A 55 1.89 13.29 1.99
C ALA A 55 0.58 13.63 2.72
N ALA A 56 -0.44 14.09 2.00
CA ALA A 56 -1.74 14.41 2.59
C ALA A 56 -2.42 13.17 3.23
N LEU A 57 -2.31 11.99 2.60
CA LEU A 57 -2.74 10.74 3.23
C LEU A 57 -1.93 10.46 4.50
N GLY A 58 -0.61 10.67 4.43
CA GLY A 58 0.30 10.53 5.55
C GLY A 58 -0.04 11.40 6.75
N ASP A 59 -0.39 12.66 6.50
CA ASP A 59 -0.79 13.60 7.55
C ASP A 59 -2.10 13.14 8.24
N ARG A 60 -3.06 12.62 7.47
CA ARG A 60 -4.31 12.06 8.03
C ARG A 60 -4.05 10.80 8.85
N VAL A 61 -3.14 9.94 8.39
CA VAL A 61 -2.69 8.77 9.15
C VAL A 61 -1.98 9.19 10.44
N ALA A 62 -1.07 10.17 10.37
CA ALA A 62 -0.34 10.69 11.53
C ALA A 62 -1.28 11.29 12.57
N ALA A 63 -2.34 12.00 12.15
CA ALA A 63 -3.33 12.60 13.04
C ALA A 63 -4.13 11.57 13.85
N ARG A 64 -4.19 10.32 13.38
CA ARG A 64 -4.98 9.24 13.99
C ARG A 64 -4.12 8.18 14.69
N LEU A 65 -2.81 8.13 14.39
CA LEU A 65 -1.87 7.25 15.08
C LEU A 65 -1.43 7.85 16.43
N PRO A 66 -1.26 7.01 17.47
CA PRO A 66 -0.59 7.41 18.69
C PRO A 66 0.82 7.92 18.39
N THR A 67 1.30 8.92 19.14
CA THR A 67 2.65 9.48 18.97
C THR A 67 3.74 8.41 19.04
N ALA A 68 3.58 7.39 19.90
CA ALA A 68 4.49 6.25 19.99
C ALA A 68 4.60 5.44 18.68
N SER A 69 3.53 5.37 17.90
CA SER A 69 3.47 4.67 16.60
C SER A 69 3.89 5.57 15.43
N GLN A 70 4.15 6.87 15.64
CA GLN A 70 4.63 7.77 14.59
C GLN A 70 6.14 7.61 14.30
N GLU A 71 6.89 7.02 15.23
CA GLU A 71 8.30 6.64 15.02
C GLU A 71 8.41 5.31 14.28
N ASN A 72 7.54 4.36 14.62
CA ASN A 72 7.40 3.07 13.97
C ASN A 72 5.92 2.71 13.79
N PRO A 73 5.35 2.89 12.59
CA PRO A 73 3.92 2.66 12.36
C PRO A 73 3.55 1.18 12.36
N PHE A 74 4.54 0.28 12.32
CA PHE A 74 4.32 -1.16 12.36
C PHE A 74 4.15 -1.73 13.77
N GLU A 75 4.25 -0.89 14.82
CA GLU A 75 3.94 -1.28 16.20
C GLU A 75 2.47 -1.73 16.36
N ASP A 76 1.56 -1.12 15.60
CA ASP A 76 0.14 -1.47 15.60
C ASP A 76 -0.36 -1.59 14.15
N LEU A 77 -0.09 -2.75 13.55
CA LEU A 77 -0.48 -3.08 12.19
C LEU A 77 -2.01 -3.00 12.00
N ALA A 78 -2.79 -3.40 13.00
CA ALA A 78 -4.25 -3.43 12.92
C ALA A 78 -4.81 -2.00 12.90
N LEU A 79 -4.29 -1.11 13.75
CA LEU A 79 -4.70 0.28 13.76
C LEU A 79 -4.29 1.01 12.49
N LEU A 80 -3.03 0.83 12.05
CA LEU A 80 -2.54 1.44 10.82
C LEU A 80 -3.38 1.01 9.63
N GLU A 81 -3.68 -0.28 9.52
CA GLU A 81 -4.55 -0.83 8.48
C GLU A 81 -5.94 -0.20 8.54
N ALA A 82 -6.60 -0.21 9.70
CA ALA A 82 -7.95 0.31 9.87
C ALA A 82 -8.06 1.78 9.43
N ILE A 83 -7.05 2.59 9.77
CA ILE A 83 -6.99 3.99 9.35
C ILE A 83 -6.92 4.08 7.82
N VAL A 84 -5.99 3.36 7.17
CA VAL A 84 -5.84 3.48 5.71
C VAL A 84 -7.02 2.86 4.95
N VAL A 85 -7.67 1.80 5.47
CA VAL A 85 -8.93 1.29 4.90
C VAL A 85 -10.01 2.37 4.92
N GLU A 86 -10.16 3.07 6.04
CA GLU A 86 -11.17 4.12 6.17
C GLU A 86 -10.87 5.30 5.24
N GLU A 87 -9.61 5.72 5.16
CA GLU A 87 -9.18 6.77 4.24
C GLU A 87 -9.37 6.37 2.77
N ALA A 88 -9.08 5.11 2.42
CA ALA A 88 -9.27 4.56 1.08
C ALA A 88 -10.75 4.31 0.73
N ALA A 89 -11.70 4.52 1.65
CA ALA A 89 -13.12 4.54 1.32
C ALA A 89 -13.50 5.78 0.48
N ASP A 90 -12.71 6.87 0.55
CA ASP A 90 -12.83 8.01 -0.35
C ASP A 90 -12.27 7.63 -1.75
N PRO A 91 -13.05 7.77 -2.84
CA PRO A 91 -12.62 7.40 -4.19
C PRO A 91 -11.33 8.09 -4.67
N ALA A 92 -11.08 9.33 -4.24
CA ALA A 92 -9.87 10.07 -4.63
C ALA A 92 -8.62 9.53 -3.90
N VAL A 93 -8.81 9.08 -2.66
CA VAL A 93 -7.75 8.42 -1.88
C VAL A 93 -7.52 7.01 -2.40
N ALA A 94 -8.58 6.26 -2.73
CA ALA A 94 -8.46 4.95 -3.36
C ALA A 94 -7.61 5.00 -4.64
N ALA A 95 -7.86 5.96 -5.52
CA ALA A 95 -7.05 6.16 -6.73
C ALA A 95 -5.58 6.45 -6.40
N THR A 96 -5.32 7.26 -5.36
CA THR A 96 -3.96 7.53 -4.89
C THR A 96 -3.29 6.27 -4.35
N VAL A 97 -4.02 5.44 -3.58
CA VAL A 97 -3.53 4.16 -3.07
C VAL A 97 -3.17 3.24 -4.23
N ASP A 98 -4.04 3.09 -5.24
CA ASP A 98 -3.78 2.25 -6.42
C ASP A 98 -2.56 2.72 -7.23
N GLU A 99 -2.39 4.03 -7.43
CA GLU A 99 -1.21 4.60 -8.11
C GLU A 99 0.09 4.31 -7.33
N VAL A 100 0.03 4.34 -6.00
CA VAL A 100 1.18 4.07 -5.12
C VAL A 100 1.51 2.59 -5.03
N VAL A 101 0.50 1.72 -5.05
CA VAL A 101 0.68 0.26 -5.02
C VAL A 101 1.62 -0.19 -6.14
N ALA A 102 1.52 0.40 -7.33
CA ALA A 102 2.44 0.11 -8.44
C ALA A 102 3.91 0.46 -8.13
N ALA A 103 4.15 1.51 -7.34
CA ALA A 103 5.49 1.92 -6.91
C ALA A 103 6.03 1.09 -5.73
N VAL A 104 5.14 0.55 -4.90
CA VAL A 104 5.50 -0.21 -3.68
C VAL A 104 5.58 -1.72 -3.94
N ALA A 105 4.77 -2.27 -4.84
CA ALA A 105 4.74 -3.70 -5.15
C ALA A 105 6.12 -4.34 -5.40
N PRO A 106 7.07 -3.71 -6.12
CA PRO A 106 8.38 -4.33 -6.40
C PRO A 106 9.28 -4.49 -5.19
N ILE A 107 9.03 -3.75 -4.10
CA ILE A 107 9.86 -3.75 -2.88
C ILE A 107 9.20 -4.49 -1.72
N MET A 108 7.95 -4.90 -1.88
CA MET A 108 7.30 -5.79 -0.92
C MET A 108 8.01 -7.15 -0.96
N PRO A 109 8.06 -7.89 0.18
CA PRO A 109 8.48 -9.29 0.17
C PRO A 109 7.73 -10.01 -0.94
N ALA A 110 8.36 -10.98 -1.60
CA ALA A 110 7.80 -11.71 -2.75
C ALA A 110 6.57 -12.53 -2.36
N ILE A 111 5.47 -11.85 -2.06
CA ILE A 111 4.15 -12.41 -2.08
C ILE A 111 3.77 -12.32 -3.55
N THR A 112 3.68 -13.45 -4.23
CA THR A 112 3.30 -13.50 -5.64
C THR A 112 1.89 -12.93 -5.78
N ILE A 113 1.78 -11.63 -6.05
CA ILE A 113 0.49 -10.92 -6.10
C ILE A 113 -0.18 -11.22 -7.45
N GLU A 114 -0.65 -12.46 -7.66
CA GLU A 114 -1.40 -12.84 -8.87
C GLU A 114 -2.84 -12.29 -8.88
N ASN A 115 -3.38 -11.85 -7.73
CA ASN A 115 -4.81 -11.57 -7.56
C ASN A 115 -5.23 -10.09 -7.39
N TRP A 116 -4.35 -9.11 -7.62
CA TRP A 116 -4.80 -7.70 -7.60
C TRP A 116 -5.66 -7.28 -8.80
N LYS A 117 -5.82 -8.15 -9.82
CA LYS A 117 -6.83 -7.97 -10.89
C LYS A 117 -8.28 -8.05 -10.40
N GLY A 118 -8.52 -8.35 -9.12
CA GLY A 118 -9.85 -8.53 -8.53
C GLY A 118 -10.46 -7.31 -7.82
N ILE A 119 -9.76 -6.17 -7.66
CA ILE A 119 -10.47 -4.93 -7.30
C ILE A 119 -11.25 -4.52 -8.55
N ASN A 120 -12.54 -4.79 -8.56
CA ASN A 120 -13.47 -4.27 -9.55
C ASN A 120 -13.50 -2.74 -9.47
N VAL A 121 -12.55 -2.06 -10.11
CA VAL A 121 -12.75 -0.70 -10.59
C VAL A 121 -13.69 -0.83 -11.80
N LYS A 122 -15.00 -0.80 -11.55
CA LYS A 122 -16.01 -0.72 -12.62
C LYS A 122 -15.68 0.50 -13.49
N GLY A 123 -15.08 0.28 -14.66
CA GLY A 123 -14.90 1.35 -15.64
C GLY A 123 -13.76 1.23 -16.66
N GLY A 124 -12.95 0.17 -16.66
CA GLY A 124 -11.84 0.01 -17.61
C GLY A 124 -12.01 -1.22 -18.51
N GLN A 125 -12.07 -1.01 -19.82
CA GLN A 125 -12.28 -2.03 -20.85
C GLN A 125 -11.20 -3.12 -20.81
N ASN A 126 -11.59 -4.36 -20.48
CA ASN A 126 -10.73 -5.54 -20.56
C ASN A 126 -10.23 -5.72 -21.99
N THR A 127 -8.94 -5.45 -22.21
CA THR A 127 -8.24 -5.81 -23.45
C THR A 127 -7.05 -6.67 -23.11
N ILE A 128 -7.28 -7.94 -22.75
CA ILE A 128 -6.23 -8.96 -22.86
C ILE A 128 -6.40 -9.58 -24.25
N SER A 129 -5.71 -8.97 -25.21
CA SER A 129 -5.53 -9.52 -26.54
C SER A 129 -4.47 -10.61 -26.47
N GLY A 130 -4.85 -11.83 -26.86
CA GLY A 130 -3.96 -12.87 -27.39
C GLY A 130 -3.02 -13.57 -26.41
N ASN A 131 -3.41 -14.76 -25.95
CA ASN A 131 -2.44 -15.86 -25.92
C ASN A 131 -3.13 -17.16 -26.35
N THR A 132 -2.74 -17.65 -27.52
CA THR A 132 -3.22 -18.87 -28.15
C THR A 132 -2.75 -20.08 -27.36
N LEU A 133 -3.67 -20.75 -26.64
CA LEU A 133 -3.44 -22.09 -26.14
C LEU A 133 -3.79 -23.09 -27.24
N ASN A 134 -2.78 -23.73 -27.83
CA ASN A 134 -2.97 -24.90 -28.69
C ASN A 134 -3.32 -26.11 -27.81
N PHE A 135 -4.42 -26.79 -28.14
CA PHE A 135 -4.84 -28.08 -27.58
C PHE A 135 -4.15 -29.24 -28.30
#